data_AF-A0A935BCP0-F1
#
_entry.id   AF-A0A935BCP0-F1
#
_cell.length_a   1.000
_cell.length_b   1.000
_cell.length_c   1.000
_cell.angle_alpha   90.00
_cell.angle_beta   90.00
_cell.angle_gamma   90.00
#
_symmetry.space_group_name_H-M   'P 1'
#
loop_
_entity.id
_entity.type
_entity.pdbx_description
1 polymer ?
#
loop_
_entity_poly.entity_id
_entity_poly.type
_entity_poly.pdbx_seq_one_letter_code
_entity_poly.pdbx_strand_id
1 'polypeptide(L)'
;MIFEEKDVLFNTGIGRSADKKMMFIGSGAATMSEYRYLPADTPLGEWKMIAPRRENHEYNVTFDMGEFYILTNKDAENFKVVRAPPMTQPRRTGKILFPTIRPSRSRT
;
A
#
# COMPACT_ATOMS: atom_id res chain seq x y z
N MET A 1 19.09 0.57 11.67
CA MET A 1 18.62 0.31 10.28
C MET A 1 17.12 0.03 10.36
N ILE A 2 16.30 0.64 9.49
CA ILE A 2 14.82 0.56 9.58
C ILE A 2 14.26 -0.50 8.61
N PHE A 3 14.77 -0.50 7.38
CA PHE A 3 14.44 -1.46 6.34
C PHE A 3 15.68 -1.65 5.45
N GLU A 4 15.79 -2.83 4.87
CA GLU A 4 16.85 -3.25 3.95
C GLU A 4 16.15 -4.14 2.92
N GLU A 5 16.18 -3.76 1.66
CA GLU A 5 15.81 -4.67 0.57
C GLU A 5 17.06 -5.42 0.13
N LYS A 6 16.95 -6.75 0.04
CA LYS A 6 18.07 -7.65 -0.22
C LYS A 6 18.06 -8.22 -1.64
N ASP A 7 16.90 -8.15 -2.29
CA ASP A 7 16.74 -8.54 -3.68
C ASP A 7 17.19 -7.38 -4.59
N VAL A 8 18.23 -7.63 -5.39
CA VAL A 8 18.83 -6.65 -6.32
C VAL A 8 17.89 -6.21 -7.44
N LEU A 9 16.78 -6.91 -7.67
CA LEU A 9 15.74 -6.52 -8.63
C LEU A 9 14.80 -5.43 -8.09
N PHE A 10 14.84 -5.15 -6.79
CA PHE A 10 13.93 -4.24 -6.11
C PHE A 10 14.64 -2.95 -5.69
N ASN A 11 14.04 -1.82 -6.03
CA ASN A 11 14.41 -0.52 -5.47
C ASN A 11 13.54 -0.23 -4.24
N THR A 12 14.15 0.31 -3.18
CA THR A 12 13.41 0.76 -2.00
C THR A 12 13.42 2.27 -1.84
N GLY A 13 12.33 2.82 -1.32
CA GLY A 13 12.18 4.25 -1.04
C GLY A 13 11.25 4.49 0.14
N ILE A 14 11.41 5.65 0.79
CA ILE A 14 10.56 6.10 1.89
C ILE A 14 9.82 7.38 1.50
N GLY A 15 8.55 7.49 1.89
CA GLY A 15 7.69 8.62 1.56
C GLY A 15 6.61 8.88 2.60
N ARG A 16 5.77 9.89 2.34
CA ARG A 16 4.58 10.22 3.14
C ARG A 16 3.33 10.16 2.29
N SER A 17 2.20 9.92 2.95
CA SER A 17 0.87 10.10 2.35
C SER A 17 0.61 11.54 1.91
N ALA A 18 -0.38 11.73 1.03
CA ALA A 18 -0.81 13.05 0.58
C ALA A 18 -1.24 13.95 1.75
N ASP A 19 -1.97 13.40 2.72
CA ASP A 19 -2.38 14.09 3.95
C ASP A 19 -1.27 14.16 5.03
N LYS A 20 -0.09 13.62 4.74
CA LYS A 20 1.10 13.53 5.61
C LYS A 20 0.94 12.72 6.92
N LYS A 21 -0.19 12.04 7.13
CA LYS A 21 -0.46 11.25 8.36
C LYS A 21 0.16 9.87 8.39
N MET A 22 0.53 9.30 7.24
CA MET A 22 1.21 8.00 7.15
C MET A 22 2.61 8.17 6.55
N MET A 23 3.57 7.46 7.11
CA MET A 23 4.83 7.14 6.44
C MET A 23 4.66 5.85 5.65
N PHE A 24 5.33 5.75 4.50
CA PHE A 24 5.40 4.53 3.70
C PHE A 24 6.85 4.15 3.39
N ILE A 25 7.16 2.86 3.47
CA ILE A 25 8.32 2.26 2.81
C ILE A 25 7.79 1.43 1.66
N GLY A 26 8.24 1.77 0.45
CA GLY A 26 8.01 0.97 -0.75
C GLY A 26 9.23 0.11 -1.07
N SER A 27 8.98 -1.09 -1.59
CA SER A 27 9.94 -1.91 -2.31
C SER A 27 9.30 -2.33 -3.63
N GLY A 28 9.95 -2.05 -4.76
CA GLY A 28 9.37 -2.25 -6.09
C GLY A 28 10.38 -2.76 -7.11
N ALA A 29 9.98 -3.80 -7.84
CA ALA A 29 10.63 -4.31 -9.04
C ALA A 29 9.73 -4.06 -10.28
N ALA A 30 10.18 -4.48 -11.46
CA ALA A 30 9.49 -4.21 -12.72
C ALA A 30 8.04 -4.76 -12.84
N THR A 31 7.68 -5.79 -12.05
CA THR A 31 6.35 -6.43 -12.08
C THR A 31 5.79 -6.76 -10.69
N MET A 32 6.41 -6.25 -9.63
CA MET A 32 6.06 -6.57 -8.25
C MET A 32 6.22 -5.37 -7.33
N SER A 33 5.30 -5.21 -6.36
CA SER A 33 5.40 -4.17 -5.33
C SER A 33 5.10 -4.69 -3.93
N GLU A 34 5.74 -4.11 -2.92
CA GLU A 34 5.43 -4.29 -1.50
C GLU A 34 5.47 -2.92 -0.80
N TYR A 35 4.41 -2.57 -0.07
CA TYR A 35 4.38 -1.37 0.75
C TYR A 35 4.14 -1.70 2.22
N ARG A 36 4.88 -0.97 3.06
CA ARG A 36 4.74 -0.96 4.52
C ARG A 36 4.39 0.44 4.98
N TYR A 37 3.63 0.57 6.06
CA TYR A 37 3.17 1.84 6.59
C TYR A 37 3.25 1.92 8.12
N LEU A 38 3.36 3.14 8.64
CA LEU A 38 3.09 3.46 10.03
C LEU A 38 2.55 4.91 10.17
N PRO A 39 1.88 5.26 11.28
CA PRO A 39 1.48 6.64 11.56
C PRO A 39 2.69 7.58 11.64
N ALA A 40 2.65 8.71 10.94
CA ALA A 40 3.79 9.63 10.83
C ALA A 40 4.12 10.38 12.14
N ASP A 41 3.17 10.41 13.09
CA ASP A 41 3.37 10.88 14.47
C ASP A 41 4.07 9.84 15.37
N THR A 42 4.14 8.58 14.93
CA THR A 42 4.69 7.44 15.67
C THR A 42 5.86 6.79 14.90
N PRO A 43 6.94 7.54 14.60
CA PRO A 43 7.99 7.11 13.66
C PRO A 43 8.84 5.92 14.14
N LEU A 44 8.76 5.57 15.42
CA LEU A 44 9.40 4.39 16.02
C LEU A 44 8.43 3.20 16.20
N GLY A 45 7.21 3.32 15.66
CA GLY A 45 6.19 2.27 15.72
C GLY A 45 6.47 1.10 14.77
N GLU A 46 5.64 0.06 14.87
CA GLU A 46 5.74 -1.11 14.00
C GLU A 46 5.27 -0.82 12.57
N TRP A 47 6.14 -1.13 11.60
CA TRP A 47 5.82 -1.08 10.17
C TRP A 47 4.85 -2.21 9.78
N LYS A 48 3.62 -1.85 9.45
CA LYS A 48 2.56 -2.76 9.01
C LYS A 48 2.59 -2.93 7.49
N MET A 49 2.50 -4.16 6.99
CA MET A 49 2.45 -4.45 5.55
C MET A 49 1.03 -4.21 4.98
N ILE A 50 0.93 -3.61 3.78
CA ILE A 50 -0.32 -3.47 3.04
C ILE A 50 -0.74 -4.81 2.42
N ALA A 51 0.13 -5.38 1.59
CA ALA A 51 -0.01 -6.72 1.02
C ALA A 51 1.38 -7.32 0.73
N PRO A 52 1.57 -8.64 0.88
CA PRO A 52 2.83 -9.29 0.53
C PRO A 52 3.07 -9.24 -0.98
N ARG A 53 4.35 -9.12 -1.39
CA ARG A 53 4.76 -9.19 -2.79
C ARG A 53 4.22 -10.44 -3.48
N ARG A 54 3.80 -10.30 -4.74
CA ARG A 54 3.37 -11.40 -5.62
C ARG A 54 3.83 -11.10 -7.04
N GLU A 55 4.16 -12.16 -7.77
CA GLU A 55 4.53 -12.07 -9.17
C GLU A 55 3.40 -11.47 -10.01
N ASN A 56 3.76 -10.56 -10.91
CA ASN A 56 2.85 -9.77 -11.76
C ASN A 56 1.79 -8.96 -10.99
N HIS A 57 2.01 -8.68 -9.70
CA HIS A 57 1.16 -7.79 -8.90
C HIS A 57 1.90 -6.51 -8.51
N GLU A 58 1.57 -5.44 -9.23
CA GLU A 58 2.04 -4.09 -8.96
C GLU A 58 0.95 -3.27 -8.27
N TYR A 59 1.36 -2.46 -7.30
CA TYR A 59 0.48 -1.48 -6.70
C TYR A 59 1.23 -0.29 -6.12
N ASN A 60 0.59 0.87 -6.11
CA ASN A 60 1.01 2.07 -5.37
C ASN A 60 -0.05 2.41 -4.32
N VAL A 61 0.36 3.03 -3.20
CA VAL A 61 -0.54 3.41 -2.11
C VAL A 61 -0.30 4.85 -1.65
N THR A 62 -1.38 5.54 -1.31
CA THR A 62 -1.36 6.77 -0.51
C THR A 62 -2.43 6.69 0.59
N PHE A 63 -2.46 7.65 1.49
CA PHE A 63 -3.49 7.78 2.52
C PHE A 63 -4.09 9.19 2.49
N ASP A 64 -5.41 9.28 2.57
CA ASP A 64 -6.15 10.53 2.69
C ASP A 64 -7.55 10.23 3.25
N MET A 65 -8.22 11.23 3.84
CA MET A 65 -9.60 11.12 4.35
C MET A 65 -9.86 9.91 5.28
N GLY A 66 -8.83 9.36 5.92
CA GLY A 66 -8.92 8.18 6.78
C GLY A 66 -8.80 6.82 6.07
N GLU A 67 -8.47 6.78 4.77
CA GLU A 67 -8.38 5.55 3.98
C GLU A 67 -7.14 5.47 3.06
N PHE A 68 -6.68 4.23 2.77
CA PHE A 68 -5.59 3.87 1.87
C PHE A 68 -6.04 3.74 0.41
N TYR A 69 -5.88 4.79 -0.37
CA TYR A 69 -6.11 4.75 -1.81
C TYR A 69 -5.01 3.93 -2.49
N ILE A 70 -5.36 2.78 -3.03
CA ILE A 70 -4.43 1.83 -3.66
C ILE A 70 -4.72 1.76 -5.16
N LEU A 71 -3.74 2.13 -6.00
CA LEU A 71 -3.74 1.90 -7.44
C LEU A 71 -3.09 0.53 -7.69
N THR A 72 -3.79 -0.43 -8.32
CA THR A 72 -3.36 -1.83 -8.42
C THR A 72 -3.74 -2.47 -9.75
N ASN A 73 -2.86 -3.30 -10.33
CA ASN A 73 -3.15 -4.11 -11.54
C ASN A 73 -3.91 -5.42 -11.24
N LYS A 74 -3.99 -5.83 -9.97
CA LYS A 74 -4.62 -7.10 -9.58
C LYS A 74 -6.07 -7.25 -10.08
N ASP A 75 -6.34 -8.33 -10.82
CA ASP A 75 -7.63 -8.62 -11.47
C ASP A 75 -8.13 -7.44 -12.33
N ALA A 76 -7.22 -6.78 -13.07
CA ALA A 76 -7.55 -5.67 -13.95
C ALA A 76 -6.53 -5.58 -15.11
N GLU A 77 -7.01 -5.48 -16.35
CA GLU A 77 -6.14 -5.30 -17.52
C GLU A 77 -5.47 -3.91 -17.54
N ASN A 78 -6.21 -2.89 -17.13
CA ASN A 78 -5.69 -1.57 -16.81
C ASN A 78 -5.87 -1.32 -15.30
N PHE A 79 -4.88 -0.68 -14.65
CA PHE A 79 -4.87 -0.45 -13.20
C PHE A 79 -6.17 0.17 -12.68
N LYS A 80 -6.62 -0.26 -11.50
CA LYS A 80 -7.81 0.25 -10.80
C LYS A 80 -7.47 0.82 -9.42
N VAL A 81 -8.27 1.78 -8.95
CA VAL A 81 -8.14 2.36 -7.60
C VAL A 81 -9.15 1.73 -6.63
N VAL A 82 -8.72 1.43 -5.40
CA VAL A 82 -9.55 0.83 -4.35
C VAL A 82 -9.36 1.50 -2.96
N ARG A 83 -10.44 1.55 -2.15
CA ARG A 83 -10.66 2.10 -0.75
C ARG A 83 -9.46 2.73 0.01
N ALA A 84 -9.00 2.27 1.19
CA ALA A 84 -9.30 1.15 2.13
C ALA A 84 -9.21 1.59 3.61
N PRO A 85 -9.85 0.95 4.62
CA PRO A 85 -9.61 1.33 6.01
C PRO A 85 -8.20 0.89 6.50
N PRO A 86 -7.53 1.66 7.37
CA PRO A 86 -6.24 1.27 7.94
C PRO A 86 -6.40 0.07 8.89
N MET A 87 -5.44 -0.87 8.88
CA MET A 87 -5.55 -2.09 9.68
C MET A 87 -5.45 -1.81 11.19
N THR A 88 -6.57 -2.03 11.89
CA THR A 88 -6.66 -2.00 13.36
C THR A 88 -6.14 -3.27 14.03
N GLN A 89 -6.05 -4.42 13.34
CA GLN A 89 -5.49 -5.67 13.88
C GLN A 89 -4.78 -6.51 12.80
N PRO A 90 -3.71 -7.26 13.13
CA PRO A 90 -3.08 -8.21 12.21
C PRO A 90 -4.00 -9.41 11.97
N ARG A 91 -4.55 -9.54 10.75
CA ARG A 91 -5.46 -10.66 10.43
C ARG A 91 -4.69 -11.95 10.13
N ARG A 92 -5.05 -13.01 10.86
CA ARG A 92 -4.44 -14.35 10.81
C ARG A 92 -4.92 -15.22 9.65
N THR A 93 -5.27 -14.64 8.49
CA THR A 93 -5.88 -15.38 7.37
C THR A 93 -5.69 -14.67 6.03
N GLY A 94 -5.19 -15.39 5.02
CA GLY A 94 -4.72 -14.86 3.73
C GLY A 94 -5.76 -14.31 2.74
N LYS A 95 -6.88 -13.76 3.22
CA LYS A 95 -7.78 -12.95 2.38
C LYS A 95 -7.23 -11.53 2.28
N ILE A 96 -6.59 -11.19 1.17
CA ILE A 96 -6.26 -9.78 0.89
C ILE A 96 -7.58 -9.04 0.69
N LEU A 97 -7.92 -8.17 1.64
CA LEU A 97 -8.99 -7.21 1.50
C LEU A 97 -8.48 -6.05 0.63
N PHE A 98 -8.52 -6.26 -0.69
CA PHE A 98 -8.72 -5.11 -1.56
C PHE A 98 -10.13 -4.60 -1.22
N PRO A 99 -10.25 -3.38 -0.68
CA PRO A 99 -11.51 -2.83 -0.23
C PRO A 99 -12.48 -2.68 -1.40
N THR A 100 -13.78 -2.73 -1.09
CA THR A 100 -14.86 -2.69 -2.07
C THR A 100 -14.71 -1.52 -3.06
N ILE A 101 -14.79 -1.84 -4.35
CA ILE A 101 -14.86 -0.87 -5.44
C ILE A 101 -16.09 0.00 -5.23
N ARG A 102 -15.89 1.24 -4.76
CA ARG A 102 -16.90 2.31 -4.90
C ARG A 102 -16.47 3.15 -6.10
N PRO A 103 -17.21 3.15 -7.22
CA PRO A 103 -16.89 4.03 -8.33
C PRO A 103 -16.92 5.48 -7.85
N SER A 104 -15.95 6.27 -8.32
CA SER A 104 -15.99 7.72 -8.13
C SER A 104 -17.32 8.24 -8.69
N ARG A 105 -18.12 8.92 -7.87
CA ARG A 105 -19.27 9.66 -8.40
C ARG A 105 -18.73 10.84 -9.17
N SER A 106 -18.82 10.78 -10.50
CA SER A 106 -18.74 11.97 -11.34
C SER A 106 -19.71 13.00 -10.78
N ARG A 107 -19.21 14.17 -10.40
CA ARG A 107 -20.05 15.35 -10.18
C ARG A 107 -20.35 15.92 -11.55
N THR A 108 -21.55 15.61 -12.05
CA THR A 108 -22.27 16.47 -12.99
C THR A 108 -22.93 17.61 -12.21
#